data_AF-A0A4S0RQK8-F1
#
_entry.id   AF-A0A4S0RQK8-F1
#
_cell.length_a   1.000
_cell.length_b   1.000
_cell.length_c   1.000
_cell.angle_alpha   90.00
_cell.angle_beta   90.00
_cell.angle_gamma   90.00
#
_symmetry.space_group_name_H-M   'P 1'
#
loop_
_entity.id
_entity.type
_entity.pdbx_description
1 polymer ?
#
loop_
_entity_poly.entity_id
_entity_poly.type
_entity_poly.pdbx_seq_one_letter_code
_entity_poly.pdbx_strand_id
1 'polypeptide(L)'
;ATNHVGTDTVLIDDHGSRVPPVVWALYQHAIDRFGPRPTLIEWDTDVPVLDVLLGEAMWADMLTASIMFSRKQAARREQTTETRAPPIRLSVEAETTTSMPVLAAFAAARCARSCMPAALVSIEEEYHVAA
;
A
#
# COMPACT_ATOMS: atom_id res chain seq x y z
N ALA A 1 -16.40 0.33 -24.01
CA ALA A 1 -16.22 0.58 -25.46
C ALA A 1 -17.05 1.79 -25.92
N THR A 2 -16.81 2.36 -27.10
CA THR A 2 -17.79 3.25 -27.77
C THR A 2 -18.76 2.39 -28.55
N ASN A 3 -20.04 2.44 -28.20
CA ASN A 3 -21.11 1.69 -28.83
C ASN A 3 -21.94 2.63 -29.70
N HIS A 4 -22.60 2.07 -30.72
CA HIS A 4 -23.46 2.84 -31.61
C HIS A 4 -24.88 2.30 -31.60
N VAL A 5 -25.85 3.19 -31.45
CA VAL A 5 -27.29 2.88 -31.54
C VAL A 5 -27.88 3.79 -32.61
N GLY A 6 -28.17 3.25 -33.79
CA GLY A 6 -28.55 4.05 -34.95
C GLY A 6 -27.41 4.98 -35.37
N THR A 7 -27.63 6.29 -35.26
CA THR A 7 -26.62 7.34 -35.53
C THR A 7 -25.92 7.86 -34.29
N ASP A 8 -26.37 7.47 -33.09
CA ASP A 8 -25.87 8.01 -31.83
C ASP A 8 -24.73 7.15 -31.28
N THR A 9 -23.81 7.80 -30.55
CA THR A 9 -22.72 7.13 -29.83
C THR A 9 -23.05 7.07 -28.35
N VAL A 10 -22.94 5.88 -27.76
CA VAL A 10 -23.21 5.63 -26.34
C VAL A 10 -21.98 4.98 -25.71
N LEU A 11 -21.65 5.34 -24.47
CA LEU A 11 -20.68 4.60 -23.67
C LEU A 11 -21.42 3.55 -22.84
N ILE A 12 -21.20 2.30 -23.20
CA ILE A 12 -21.60 1.13 -22.43
C ILE A 12 -20.33 0.31 -22.23
N ASP A 13 -20.16 -0.17 -21.01
CA ASP A 13 -19.13 -1.16 -20.73
C ASP A 13 -19.70 -2.54 -21.05
N ASP A 14 -19.05 -3.26 -21.96
CA ASP A 14 -19.46 -4.59 -22.41
C ASP A 14 -18.70 -5.70 -21.68
N HIS A 15 -17.75 -5.32 -20.81
CA HIS A 15 -16.86 -6.23 -20.07
C HIS A 15 -16.18 -7.27 -20.98
N GLY A 16 -15.99 -6.94 -22.26
CA GLY A 16 -15.41 -7.81 -23.29
C GLY A 16 -13.98 -7.45 -23.66
N SER A 17 -13.39 -6.48 -22.97
CA SER A 17 -12.05 -5.99 -23.27
C SER A 17 -11.31 -5.56 -22.01
N ARG A 18 -9.99 -5.38 -22.12
CA ARG A 18 -9.15 -4.95 -21.00
C ARG A 18 -9.60 -3.59 -20.48
N VAL A 19 -9.42 -3.36 -19.17
CA VAL A 19 -9.83 -2.12 -18.53
C VAL A 19 -9.06 -0.94 -19.14
N PRO A 20 -9.74 0.05 -19.73
CA PRO A 20 -9.07 1.17 -20.37
C PRO A 20 -8.30 2.06 -19.37
N PRO A 21 -7.22 2.75 -19.77
CA PRO A 21 -6.45 3.62 -18.89
C PRO A 21 -7.27 4.70 -18.17
N VAL A 22 -8.31 5.23 -18.82
CA VAL A 22 -9.20 6.22 -18.21
C VAL A 22 -9.99 5.66 -17.02
N VAL A 23 -10.38 4.38 -17.07
CA VAL A 23 -11.08 3.72 -15.97
C VAL A 23 -10.13 3.47 -14.80
N TRP A 24 -8.86 3.14 -15.07
CA TRP A 24 -7.83 3.06 -14.03
C TRP A 24 -7.59 4.40 -13.31
N ALA A 25 -7.65 5.52 -14.02
CA ALA A 25 -7.57 6.84 -13.41
C ALA A 25 -8.77 7.14 -12.49
N LEU A 26 -9.98 6.73 -12.90
CA LEU A 26 -11.17 6.82 -12.04
C LEU A 26 -11.08 5.91 -10.82
N TYR A 27 -10.55 4.69 -10.99
CA TYR A 27 -10.29 3.77 -9.89
C TYR A 27 -9.30 4.36 -8.89
N GLN A 28 -8.18 4.93 -9.34
CA GLN A 28 -7.24 5.64 -8.48
C GLN A 28 -7.95 6.75 -7.68
N HIS A 29 -8.76 7.58 -8.35
CA HIS A 29 -9.51 8.64 -7.68
C HIS A 29 -10.46 8.09 -6.60
N ALA A 30 -11.12 6.96 -6.87
CA ALA A 30 -11.98 6.30 -5.89
C ALA A 30 -11.19 5.81 -4.67
N ILE A 31 -10.04 5.16 -4.87
CA ILE A 31 -9.19 4.67 -3.78
C ILE A 31 -8.59 5.80 -2.95
N ASP A 32 -8.17 6.90 -3.59
CA ASP A 32 -7.71 8.11 -2.89
C ASP A 32 -8.80 8.65 -1.96
N ARG A 33 -10.05 8.66 -2.42
CA ARG A 33 -11.20 9.19 -1.67
C ARG A 33 -11.72 8.26 -0.58
N PHE A 34 -11.85 6.96 -0.88
CA PHE A 34 -12.54 6.00 -0.01
C PHE A 34 -11.59 5.09 0.79
N GLY A 35 -10.30 5.16 0.52
CA GLY A 35 -9.31 4.20 1.03
C GLY A 35 -9.30 2.89 0.24
N PRO A 36 -8.50 1.91 0.67
CA PRO A 36 -8.38 0.63 -0.01
C PRO A 36 -9.70 -0.12 0.07
N ARG A 37 -10.16 -0.65 -1.08
CA ARG A 37 -11.40 -1.45 -1.17
C ARG A 37 -11.11 -2.77 -1.88
N PRO A 38 -11.72 -3.88 -1.45
CA PRO A 38 -11.75 -5.10 -2.25
C PRO A 38 -12.26 -4.75 -3.65
N THR A 39 -11.51 -5.17 -4.67
CA THR A 39 -11.76 -4.79 -6.07
C THR A 39 -11.85 -6.05 -6.91
N LEU A 40 -12.92 -6.14 -7.69
CA LEU A 40 -13.16 -7.20 -8.65
C LEU A 40 -13.01 -6.62 -10.07
N ILE A 41 -12.33 -7.35 -10.94
CA ILE A 41 -12.28 -7.04 -12.39
C ILE A 41 -13.29 -7.96 -13.07
N GLU A 42 -14.36 -7.37 -13.61
CA GLU A 42 -15.46 -8.10 -14.24
C GLU A 42 -15.17 -8.38 -15.72
N TRP A 43 -15.53 -9.59 -16.16
CA TRP A 43 -15.44 -10.06 -17.55
C TRP A 43 -16.67 -10.93 -17.83
N ASP A 44 -17.56 -10.45 -18.69
CA ASP A 44 -18.81 -11.16 -19.02
C ASP A 44 -18.81 -11.73 -20.45
N THR A 45 -18.04 -11.10 -21.34
CA THR A 45 -17.95 -11.44 -22.77
C THR A 45 -16.49 -11.60 -23.17
N ASP A 46 -16.18 -12.31 -24.26
CA ASP A 46 -14.84 -12.41 -24.86
C ASP A 46 -13.70 -12.69 -23.86
N VAL A 47 -13.97 -13.59 -22.91
CA VAL A 47 -13.07 -13.86 -21.77
C VAL A 47 -11.68 -14.30 -22.26
N PRO A 48 -10.61 -13.55 -21.90
CA PRO A 48 -9.26 -13.83 -22.37
C PRO A 48 -8.62 -15.00 -21.60
N VAL A 49 -7.39 -15.36 -21.98
CA VAL A 49 -6.59 -16.35 -21.26
C VAL A 49 -6.33 -15.91 -19.82
N LEU A 50 -6.16 -16.89 -18.92
CA LEU A 50 -6.03 -16.67 -17.48
C LEU A 50 -4.97 -15.64 -17.09
N ASP A 51 -3.83 -15.63 -17.78
CA ASP A 51 -2.72 -14.70 -17.50
C ASP A 51 -3.14 -13.23 -17.66
N VAL A 52 -4.05 -12.93 -18.59
CA VAL A 52 -4.60 -11.58 -18.77
C VAL A 52 -5.50 -11.21 -17.59
N LEU A 53 -6.37 -12.13 -17.16
CA LEU A 53 -7.27 -11.91 -16.03
C LEU A 53 -6.48 -11.65 -14.74
N LEU A 54 -5.47 -12.49 -14.47
CA LEU A 54 -4.59 -12.32 -13.32
C LEU A 54 -3.77 -11.03 -13.43
N GLY A 55 -3.33 -10.67 -14.62
CA GLY A 55 -2.60 -9.41 -14.86
C GLY A 55 -3.40 -8.16 -14.48
N GLU A 56 -4.67 -8.09 -14.84
CA GLU A 56 -5.54 -6.95 -14.48
C GLU A 56 -5.83 -6.92 -12.97
N ALA A 57 -6.07 -8.07 -12.34
CA ALA A 57 -6.28 -8.16 -10.90
C ALA A 57 -5.02 -7.72 -10.12
N MET A 58 -3.84 -8.22 -10.52
CA MET A 58 -2.56 -7.79 -9.95
C MET A 58 -2.31 -6.29 -10.14
N TRP A 59 -2.73 -5.73 -11.28
CA TRP A 59 -2.60 -4.29 -11.52
C TRP A 59 -3.42 -3.46 -10.53
N ALA A 60 -4.66 -3.87 -10.24
CA ALA A 60 -5.50 -3.22 -9.24
C ALA A 60 -4.86 -3.27 -7.84
N ASP A 61 -4.31 -4.42 -7.45
CA ASP A 61 -3.61 -4.60 -6.17
C ASP A 61 -2.38 -3.70 -6.05
N MET A 62 -1.52 -3.69 -7.07
CA MET A 62 -0.32 -2.87 -7.10
C MET A 62 -0.64 -1.38 -7.06
N LEU A 63 -1.63 -0.94 -7.83
CA LEU A 63 -2.05 0.46 -7.86
C LEU A 63 -2.57 0.89 -6.48
N THR A 64 -3.40 0.06 -5.85
CA THR A 64 -3.91 0.30 -4.49
C THR A 64 -2.78 0.40 -3.48
N ALA A 65 -1.83 -0.55 -3.50
CA ALA A 65 -0.68 -0.55 -2.61
C ALA A 65 0.20 0.70 -2.82
N SER A 66 0.42 1.11 -4.07
CA SER A 66 1.19 2.31 -4.42
C SER A 66 0.55 3.58 -3.87
N ILE A 67 -0.78 3.72 -4.01
CA ILE A 67 -1.56 4.84 -3.45
C ILE A 67 -1.41 4.87 -1.92
N MET A 68 -1.61 3.73 -1.25
CA MET A 68 -1.51 3.64 0.20
C MET A 68 -0.10 3.97 0.72
N PHE A 69 0.92 3.50 0.01
CA PHE A 69 2.31 3.81 0.33
C PHE A 69 2.58 5.32 0.23
N SER A 70 2.15 5.94 -0.87
CA SER A 70 2.31 7.38 -1.12
C SER A 70 1.60 8.21 -0.03
N ARG A 71 0.38 7.81 0.34
CA ARG A 71 -0.39 8.45 1.42
C ARG A 71 0.30 8.36 2.78
N LYS A 72 0.84 7.18 3.12
CA LYS A 72 1.60 6.98 4.36
C LYS A 72 2.87 7.84 4.40
N GLN A 73 3.55 7.99 3.26
CA GLN A 73 4.72 8.86 3.17
C GLN A 73 4.37 10.33 3.39
N ALA A 74 3.29 10.82 2.77
CA ALA A 74 2.83 12.21 2.94
C ALA A 74 2.55 12.52 4.42
N ALA A 75 1.76 11.67 5.08
CA ALA A 75 1.46 11.82 6.51
C ALA A 75 2.73 11.83 7.38
N ARG A 76 3.73 10.99 7.08
CA ARG A 76 5.00 10.97 7.83
C ARG A 76 5.82 12.26 7.63
N ARG A 77 5.81 12.83 6.42
CA ARG A 77 6.51 14.09 6.12
C ARG A 77 5.89 15.27 6.87
N GLU A 78 4.56 15.32 6.92
CA GLU A 78 3.82 16.33 7.69
C GLU A 78 4.15 16.23 9.19
N GLN A 79 4.10 15.03 9.77
CA GLN A 79 4.45 14.79 11.18
C GLN A 79 5.90 15.17 11.53
N THR A 80 6.86 14.90 10.64
CA THR A 80 8.28 15.25 10.86
C THR A 80 8.50 16.76 10.87
N THR A 81 7.65 17.52 10.16
CA THR A 81 7.72 18.99 10.12
C THR A 81 7.23 19.60 11.43
N GLU A 82 6.25 18.97 12.08
CA GLU A 82 5.64 19.43 13.33
C GLU A 82 6.42 19.01 14.59
N THR A 83 6.96 17.79 14.63
CA THR A 83 7.76 17.27 15.76
C THR A 83 9.26 17.37 15.48
N ARG A 84 9.83 18.58 15.45
CA ARG A 84 11.29 18.74 15.29
C ARG A 84 12.01 18.47 16.62
N ALA A 85 12.29 17.20 16.90
CA ALA A 85 13.41 16.83 17.78
C ALA A 85 14.74 17.29 17.14
N PRO A 86 15.79 17.62 17.92
CA PRO A 86 17.07 18.02 17.36
C PRO A 86 17.58 16.93 16.41
N PRO A 87 18.21 17.30 15.27
CA PRO A 87 18.72 16.32 14.32
C PRO A 87 19.68 15.39 15.05
N ILE A 88 19.44 14.08 14.97
CA ILE A 88 20.41 13.08 15.40
C ILE A 88 21.65 13.31 14.54
N ARG A 89 22.70 13.91 15.12
CA ARG A 89 24.03 13.91 14.49
C ARG A 89 24.54 12.49 14.52
N LEU A 90 24.46 11.80 13.39
CA LEU A 90 25.28 10.63 13.14
C LEU A 90 26.69 11.14 12.86
N SER A 91 27.51 11.27 13.90
CA SER A 91 28.94 11.45 13.75
C SER A 91 29.50 10.20 13.08
N VAL A 92 29.73 10.25 11.77
CA VAL A 92 30.58 9.27 11.10
C VAL A 92 32.00 9.63 11.49
N GLU A 93 32.44 9.11 12.64
CA GLU A 93 33.84 9.21 13.03
C GLU A 93 34.60 8.23 12.14
N ALA A 94 35.18 8.79 11.09
CA ALA A 94 35.98 8.08 10.10
C ALA A 94 37.38 7.76 10.65
N GLU A 95 37.48 7.26 11.87
CA GLU A 95 38.75 6.86 12.46
C GLU A 95 38.51 5.70 13.43
N THR A 96 38.56 4.48 12.91
CA THR A 96 39.41 3.44 13.50
C THR A 96 39.39 2.19 12.61
N THR A 97 40.59 1.83 12.16
CA THR A 97 40.96 0.50 11.71
C THR A 97 40.31 -0.57 12.60
N THR A 98 39.28 -1.23 12.10
CA THR A 98 38.84 -2.54 12.61
C THR A 98 38.18 -3.28 11.45
N SER A 99 38.76 -4.44 11.15
CA SER A 99 38.61 -5.21 9.91
C SER A 99 37.21 -5.81 9.64
N MET A 100 36.17 -5.54 10.46
CA MET A 100 34.84 -6.14 10.25
C MET A 100 33.68 -5.20 10.64
N PRO A 101 33.23 -4.32 9.72
CA PRO A 101 32.19 -3.32 10.00
C PRO A 101 30.80 -3.92 10.22
N VAL A 102 30.51 -5.09 9.65
CA VAL A 102 29.18 -5.73 9.74
C VAL A 102 28.86 -6.23 11.16
N LEU A 103 29.88 -6.69 11.91
CA LEU A 103 29.68 -7.20 13.27
C LEU A 103 29.43 -6.06 14.29
N ALA A 104 30.06 -4.89 14.08
CA ALA A 104 29.92 -3.72 14.95
C ALA A 104 28.49 -3.15 14.94
N ALA A 105 27.86 -3.09 13.76
CA ALA A 105 26.48 -2.61 13.62
C ALA A 105 25.47 -3.50 14.39
N PHE A 106 25.69 -4.81 14.44
CA PHE A 106 24.80 -5.74 15.15
C PHE A 106 24.95 -5.68 16.68
N ALA A 107 26.15 -5.37 17.18
CA ALA A 107 26.41 -5.22 18.62
C ALA A 107 25.74 -3.98 19.20
N ALA A 108 25.81 -2.84 18.50
CA ALA A 108 25.14 -1.60 18.91
C ALA A 108 23.60 -1.77 19.01
N ALA A 109 23.01 -2.53 18.09
CA ALA A 109 21.58 -2.82 18.11
C ALA A 109 21.13 -3.75 19.26
N ARG A 110 22.06 -4.48 19.90
CA ARG A 110 21.73 -5.44 20.98
C ARG A 110 21.68 -4.79 22.36
N CYS A 111 22.47 -3.74 22.61
CA CYS A 111 22.40 -2.98 23.86
C CYS A 111 21.07 -2.20 24.01
N ALA A 112 20.47 -1.75 22.91
CA ALA A 112 19.21 -1.01 22.94
C ALA A 112 17.97 -1.86 23.29
N ARG A 113 18.08 -3.20 23.35
CA ARG A 113 16.97 -4.11 23.65
C ARG A 113 16.77 -4.42 25.13
N SER A 114 17.71 -4.05 26.01
CA SER A 114 17.67 -4.48 27.43
C SER A 114 16.92 -3.54 28.38
N CYS A 115 16.07 -2.63 27.88
CA CYS A 115 15.22 -1.82 28.75
C CYS A 115 13.79 -1.81 28.22
N MET A 116 12.99 -2.78 28.67
CA MET A 116 11.53 -2.70 28.72
C MET A 116 11.08 -3.45 29.97
N PRO A 117 10.28 -2.85 30.88
CA PRO A 117 9.53 -3.65 31.84
C PRO A 117 8.37 -4.34 31.10
N ALA A 118 8.27 -5.65 31.30
CA ALA A 118 7.14 -6.45 30.83
C ALA A 118 5.90 -6.14 31.69
N ALA A 119 4.89 -5.52 31.09
CA ALA A 119 3.53 -5.53 31.62
C ALA A 119 2.65 -6.23 30.59
N LEU A 120 2.31 -7.49 30.88
CA LEU A 120 1.31 -8.25 30.15
C LEU A 120 -0.07 -7.70 30.52
N VAL A 121 -0.81 -7.21 29.53
CA VAL A 121 -2.24 -6.96 29.67
C VAL A 121 -2.97 -8.23 29.27
N SER A 122 -3.61 -8.89 30.23
CA SER A 122 -4.60 -9.93 29.97
C SER A 122 -5.83 -9.28 29.35
N ILE A 123 -6.26 -9.77 28.19
CA ILE A 123 -7.54 -9.40 27.59
C ILE A 123 -8.42 -10.64 27.69
N GLU A 124 -9.43 -10.58 28.57
CA GLU A 124 -10.53 -11.53 28.58
C GLU A 124 -11.46 -11.21 27.39
N GLU A 125 -11.60 -12.16 26.46
CA GLU A 125 -12.60 -12.09 25.39
C GLU A 125 -13.95 -12.60 25.92
N GLU A 126 -14.84 -11.68 26.27
CA GLU A 126 -16.26 -11.98 26.50
C GLU A 126 -17.07 -11.64 25.24
N TYR A 127 -17.43 -12.67 24.46
CA TYR A 127 -18.34 -12.52 23.31
C TYR A 127 -19.79 -12.67 23.77
N HIS A 128 -20.51 -11.55 23.85
CA HIS A 128 -21.96 -11.54 24.02
C HIS A 128 -22.65 -11.69 22.66
N VAL A 129 -23.24 -12.86 22.40
CA VAL A 129 -24.09 -13.11 21.23
C VAL A 129 -25.50 -12.62 21.55
N ALA A 130 -25.93 -11.54 20.89
CA ALA A 130 -27.33 -11.16 20.80
C ALA A 130 -27.90 -11.68 19.46
N ALA A 131 -29.05 -12.36 19.62
CA ALA A 131 -29.87 -13.14 18.69
C ALA A 131 -29.93 -12.70 17.21
#